data_AF-A0A350HX60-F1
#
_entry.id   AF-A0A350HX60-F1
#
_cell.length_a   1.000
_cell.length_b   1.000
_cell.length_c   1.000
_cell.angle_alpha   90.00
_cell.angle_beta   90.00
_cell.angle_gamma   90.00
#
_symmetry.space_group_name_H-M   'P 1'
#
loop_
_entity.id
_entity.type
_entity.pdbx_description
1 polymer ?
#
loop_
_entity_poly.entity_id
_entity_poly.type
_entity_poly.pdbx_seq_one_letter_code
_entity_poly.pdbx_strand_id
1 'polypeptide(L)'
;GFGLENFDAIGRWREKNNAGAPIDSAGKLATGETFSTPAELKRLLVGREADLARNMTERLMAYALGRHLEGYDEVVIDRLMTRIAKDDYRMRTIITEVIASYLFTHRAVEE
;
A
#
# COMPACT_ATOMS: atom_id res chain seq x y z
N GLY A 1 -10.97 16.00 -3.68
CA GLY A 1 -9.53 16.16 -3.85
C GLY A 1 -8.80 14.85 -3.70
N PHE A 2 -7.55 14.83 -4.15
CA PHE A 2 -6.65 13.70 -3.98
C PHE A 2 -5.75 13.97 -2.77
N GLY A 3 -5.78 13.08 -1.77
CA GLY A 3 -5.09 13.35 -0.50
C GLY A 3 -3.57 13.45 -0.55
N LEU A 4 -2.95 13.18 -1.70
CA LEU A 4 -1.52 13.34 -1.94
C LEU A 4 -1.21 14.34 -3.07
N GLU A 5 -2.18 15.15 -3.51
CA GLU A 5 -2.06 16.03 -4.68
C GLU A 5 -0.93 17.07 -4.57
N ASN A 6 -0.57 17.43 -3.33
CA ASN A 6 0.57 18.29 -3.06
C ASN A 6 1.90 17.68 -3.51
N PHE A 7 1.99 16.37 -3.69
CA PHE A 7 3.20 15.73 -4.22
C PHE A 7 3.13 15.63 -5.74
N ASP A 8 4.20 16.02 -6.42
CA ASP A 8 4.38 15.68 -7.83
C ASP A 8 4.84 14.22 -8.02
N ALA A 9 5.04 13.80 -9.27
CA ALA A 9 5.40 12.42 -9.61
C ALA A 9 6.74 11.95 -9.03
N ILE A 10 7.61 12.87 -8.59
CA ILE A 10 8.91 12.56 -7.97
C ILE A 10 8.93 12.94 -6.48
N GLY A 11 7.77 13.28 -5.90
CA GLY A 11 7.61 13.55 -4.48
C GLY A 11 7.96 14.96 -4.01
N ARG A 12 8.08 15.94 -4.91
CA ARG A 12 8.26 17.35 -4.51
C ARG A 12 6.92 17.94 -4.05
N TRP A 13 6.99 18.76 -3.01
CA TRP A 13 5.83 19.49 -2.50
C TRP A 13 5.44 20.65 -3.41
N ARG A 14 4.13 20.84 -3.60
CA ARG A 14 3.51 21.89 -4.38
C ARG A 14 2.32 22.47 -3.63
N GLU A 15 2.16 23.78 -3.73
CA GLU A 15 0.99 24.51 -3.21
C GLU A 15 -0.01 24.88 -4.31
N LYS A 16 0.47 24.92 -5.56
CA LYS A 16 -0.32 25.29 -6.74
C LYS A 16 -0.22 24.22 -7.81
N ASN A 17 -1.32 24.02 -8.53
CA ASN A 17 -1.35 23.14 -9.69
C ASN A 17 -0.67 23.80 -10.91
N ASN A 18 -0.59 23.08 -12.02
CA ASN A 18 0.05 23.57 -13.25
C ASN A 18 -0.66 24.80 -13.86
N ALA A 19 -1.91 25.06 -13.48
CA ALA A 19 -2.69 26.24 -13.89
C ALA A 19 -2.55 27.42 -12.89
N GLY A 20 -1.74 27.29 -11.84
CA GLY A 20 -1.51 28.33 -10.84
C GLY A 20 -2.60 28.43 -9.75
N ALA A 21 -3.61 27.57 -9.76
CA ALA A 21 -4.65 27.52 -8.74
C ALA A 21 -4.15 26.76 -7.49
N PRO A 22 -4.62 27.11 -6.28
CA PRO A 22 -4.33 26.35 -5.06
C PRO A 22 -4.73 24.88 -5.21
N ILE A 23 -3.89 23.97 -4.70
CA ILE A 23 -4.18 22.54 -4.68
C ILE A 23 -5.23 22.22 -3.62
N ASP A 24 -6.25 21.45 -4.00
CA ASP A 24 -7.28 20.92 -3.09
C ASP A 24 -7.00 19.44 -2.76
N SER A 25 -6.27 19.22 -1.67
CA SER A 25 -5.99 17.88 -1.15
C SER A 25 -7.11 17.30 -0.28
N ALA A 26 -8.29 17.94 -0.19
CA ALA A 26 -9.35 17.46 0.69
C ALA A 26 -10.06 16.21 0.15
N GLY A 27 -10.45 15.32 1.05
CA GLY A 27 -11.11 14.08 0.69
C GLY A 27 -11.91 13.46 1.84
N LYS A 28 -12.68 12.43 1.49
CA LYS A 28 -13.51 11.65 2.41
C LYS A 28 -13.22 10.16 2.19
N LEU A 29 -12.90 9.46 3.27
CA LEU A 29 -12.71 8.01 3.25
C LEU A 29 -14.07 7.29 3.19
N ALA A 30 -14.06 6.03 2.75
CA ALA A 30 -15.27 5.19 2.71
C ALA A 30 -15.91 5.00 4.10
N THR A 31 -15.11 5.12 5.17
CA THR A 31 -15.54 5.10 6.57
C THR A 31 -16.31 6.36 6.99
N GLY A 32 -16.27 7.42 6.18
CA GLY A 32 -16.94 8.69 6.46
C GLY A 32 -16.01 9.80 6.97
N GLU A 33 -14.80 9.45 7.41
CA GLU A 33 -13.79 10.40 7.90
C GLU A 33 -13.31 11.34 6.80
N THR A 34 -13.08 12.61 7.14
CA THR A 34 -12.61 13.63 6.20
C THR A 34 -11.21 14.11 6.56
N PHE A 35 -10.46 14.51 5.55
CA PHE A 35 -9.16 15.15 5.69
C PHE A 35 -9.05 16.29 4.68
N SER A 36 -8.22 17.28 4.98
CA SER A 36 -7.91 18.41 4.11
C SER A 36 -6.45 18.43 3.67
N THR A 37 -5.57 17.69 4.35
CA THR A 37 -4.13 17.65 4.04
C THR A 37 -3.57 16.23 3.96
N PRO A 38 -2.43 16.02 3.26
CA PRO A 38 -1.72 14.74 3.28
C PRO A 38 -1.28 14.29 4.68
N ALA A 39 -0.98 15.24 5.58
CA ALA A 39 -0.61 14.93 6.95
C ALA A 39 -1.79 14.39 7.76
N GLU A 40 -2.99 14.95 7.57
CA GLU A 40 -4.22 14.43 8.16
C GLU A 40 -4.59 13.06 7.60
N LEU A 41 -4.47 12.86 6.29
CA LEU A 41 -4.67 11.55 5.69
C LEU A 41 -3.73 10.51 6.32
N LYS A 42 -2.43 10.83 6.49
CA LYS A 42 -1.49 9.93 7.17
C LYS A 42 -1.96 9.58 8.58
N ARG A 43 -2.45 10.54 9.36
CA ARG A 43 -2.96 10.27 10.72
C ARG A 43 -4.15 9.32 10.72
N LEU A 44 -5.07 9.44 9.76
CA LEU A 44 -6.19 8.51 9.60
C LEU A 44 -5.70 7.10 9.24
N LEU A 45 -4.68 7.00 8.40
CA LEU A 45 -4.12 5.73 7.96
C LEU A 45 -3.29 5.00 9.03
N VAL A 46 -2.73 5.70 10.01
CA VAL A 46 -1.99 5.09 11.14
C VAL A 46 -2.89 4.14 11.95
N GLY A 47 -4.21 4.38 12.02
CA GLY A 47 -5.14 3.44 12.66
C GLY A 47 -5.36 2.14 11.88
N ARG A 48 -4.76 1.98 10.70
CA ARG A 48 -5.05 0.92 9.72
C ARG A 48 -3.79 0.22 9.23
N GLU A 49 -2.80 0.06 10.11
CA GLU A 49 -1.50 -0.56 9.80
C GLU A 49 -1.63 -1.94 9.14
N ALA A 50 -2.57 -2.77 9.60
CA ALA A 50 -2.83 -4.08 9.02
C ALA A 50 -3.28 -4.00 7.55
N ASP A 51 -4.18 -3.07 7.23
CA ASP A 51 -4.68 -2.85 5.86
C ASP A 51 -3.57 -2.32 4.96
N LEU A 52 -2.77 -1.37 5.46
CA LEU A 52 -1.62 -0.83 4.74
C LEU A 52 -0.56 -1.90 4.45
N ALA A 53 -0.23 -2.71 5.46
CA ALA A 53 0.74 -3.78 5.34
C ALA A 53 0.26 -4.88 4.39
N ARG A 54 -1.03 -5.24 4.42
CA ARG A 54 -1.63 -6.16 3.44
C ARG A 54 -1.51 -5.61 2.04
N ASN A 55 -1.93 -4.36 1.81
CA ASN A 55 -1.86 -3.74 0.50
C ASN A 55 -0.41 -3.69 -0.03
N MET A 56 0.55 -3.29 0.82
CA MET A 56 1.97 -3.29 0.49
C MET A 56 2.47 -4.69 0.11
N THR A 57 2.11 -5.70 0.89
CA THR A 57 2.50 -7.10 0.65
C THR A 57 1.94 -7.61 -0.69
N GLU A 58 0.67 -7.33 -0.98
CA GLU A 58 0.03 -7.72 -2.24
C GLU A 58 0.67 -7.02 -3.45
N ARG A 59 0.88 -5.70 -3.37
CA ARG A 59 1.49 -4.93 -4.46
C ARG A 59 2.93 -5.37 -4.70
N LEU A 60 3.70 -5.61 -3.64
CA LEU A 60 5.07 -6.08 -3.73
C LEU A 60 5.13 -7.50 -4.33
N MET A 61 4.25 -8.40 -3.90
CA MET A 61 4.16 -9.74 -4.47
C MET A 61 3.79 -9.68 -5.96
N ALA A 62 2.73 -8.95 -6.34
CA ALA A 62 2.32 -8.81 -7.73
C ALA A 62 3.45 -8.27 -8.62
N TYR A 63 4.16 -7.24 -8.13
CA TYR A 63 5.33 -6.71 -8.81
C TYR A 63 6.44 -7.76 -8.96
N ALA A 64 6.74 -8.50 -7.89
CA ALA A 64 7.78 -9.52 -7.87
C ALA A 64 7.47 -10.71 -8.80
N LEU A 65 6.20 -11.08 -8.93
CA LEU A 65 5.75 -12.15 -9.84
C LEU A 65 5.55 -11.67 -11.28
N GLY A 66 5.48 -10.36 -11.52
CA GLY A 66 5.17 -9.79 -12.83
C GLY A 66 3.73 -10.06 -13.30
N ARG A 67 2.82 -10.43 -12.39
CA ARG A 67 1.41 -10.72 -12.68
C ARG A 67 0.49 -10.21 -11.58
N HIS A 68 -0.80 -10.13 -11.89
CA HIS A 68 -1.82 -9.92 -10.86
C HIS A 68 -1.91 -11.15 -9.94
N LEU A 69 -2.24 -10.92 -8.68
CA LEU A 69 -2.57 -12.00 -7.76
C LEU A 69 -3.94 -12.59 -8.11
N GLU A 70 -4.04 -13.91 -7.97
CA GLU A 70 -5.25 -14.68 -8.20
C GLU A 70 -5.80 -15.20 -6.86
N GLY A 71 -7.03 -15.74 -6.86
CA GLY A 71 -7.70 -16.13 -5.62
C GLY A 71 -6.93 -17.14 -4.76
N TYR A 72 -6.15 -18.04 -5.37
CA TYR A 72 -5.32 -18.98 -4.61
C TYR A 72 -4.10 -18.33 -3.95
N ASP A 73 -3.65 -17.17 -4.43
CA ASP A 73 -2.53 -16.44 -3.83
C ASP A 73 -2.93 -15.85 -2.47
N GLU A 74 -4.21 -15.55 -2.25
CA GLU A 74 -4.71 -14.95 -1.00
C GLU A 74 -4.37 -15.80 0.22
N VAL A 75 -4.44 -17.13 0.10
CA VAL A 75 -4.09 -18.05 1.19
C VAL A 75 -2.62 -17.89 1.60
N VAL A 76 -1.72 -17.61 0.66
CA VAL A 76 -0.31 -17.35 0.95
C VAL A 76 -0.17 -15.97 1.60
N ILE A 77 -0.81 -14.94 1.05
CA ILE A 77 -0.79 -13.58 1.60
C ILE A 77 -1.30 -13.57 3.05
N ASP A 78 -2.38 -14.27 3.36
CA ASP A 78 -2.93 -14.39 4.72
C ASP A 78 -1.93 -14.99 5.71
N ARG A 79 -1.17 -16.01 5.26
CA ARG A 79 -0.10 -16.62 6.05
C ARG A 79 1.06 -15.66 6.25
N LEU A 80 1.46 -14.90 5.22
CA LEU A 80 2.50 -13.88 5.36
C LEU A 80 2.06 -12.81 6.36
N MET A 81 0.83 -12.31 6.25
CA MET A 81 0.27 -11.29 7.13
C MET A 81 0.26 -11.71 8.60
N THR A 82 0.00 -13.00 8.87
CA THR A 82 0.09 -13.55 10.24
C THR A 82 1.50 -13.46 10.81
N ARG A 83 2.56 -13.60 9.98
CA ARG A 83 3.96 -13.48 10.42
C ARG A 83 4.41 -12.03 10.51
N ILE A 84 4.01 -11.21 9.53
CA ILE A 84 4.27 -9.76 9.51
C ILE A 84 3.67 -9.08 10.74
N ALA A 85 2.45 -9.46 11.14
CA ALA A 85 1.79 -8.91 12.33
C ALA A 85 2.50 -9.24 13.64
N LYS A 86 3.27 -10.34 13.71
CA LYS A 86 4.06 -10.69 14.91
C LYS A 86 5.29 -9.82 15.10
N ASP A 87 5.68 -9.07 14.08
CA ASP A 87 6.83 -8.16 14.09
C ASP A 87 6.37 -6.73 13.73
N ASP A 88 5.22 -6.32 14.27
CA ASP A 88 4.68 -4.96 14.21
C ASP A 88 4.67 -4.34 12.80
N TYR A 89 4.35 -5.16 11.78
CA TYR A 89 4.23 -4.72 10.38
C TYR A 89 5.50 -4.06 9.81
N ARG A 90 6.68 -4.41 10.34
CA ARG A 90 7.96 -3.83 9.88
C ARG A 90 8.19 -4.09 8.39
N MET A 91 8.58 -3.05 7.66
CA MET A 91 8.90 -3.12 6.22
C MET A 91 9.94 -4.20 5.90
N ARG A 92 10.97 -4.35 6.74
CA ARG A 92 11.98 -5.41 6.58
C ARG A 92 11.35 -6.81 6.56
N THR A 93 10.38 -7.04 7.42
CA THR A 93 9.69 -8.32 7.57
C THR A 93 8.75 -8.56 6.41
N ILE A 94 8.01 -7.53 5.95
CA ILE A 94 7.22 -7.61 4.71
C ILE A 94 8.11 -8.07 3.54
N ILE A 95 9.25 -7.40 3.32
CA ILE A 95 10.17 -7.74 2.22
C ILE A 95 10.69 -9.18 2.38
N THR A 96 11.15 -9.55 3.57
CA THR A 96 11.74 -10.88 3.83
C THR A 96 10.71 -11.99 3.64
N GLU A 97 9.49 -11.80 4.13
CA GLU A 97 8.39 -12.76 3.99
C GLU A 97 7.95 -12.93 2.54
N VAL A 98 7.93 -11.85 1.74
CA VAL A 98 7.61 -11.93 0.30
C VAL A 98 8.68 -12.72 -0.45
N ILE A 99 9.96 -12.37 -0.31
CA ILE A 99 11.04 -13.01 -1.07
C ILE A 99 11.30 -14.46 -0.64
N ALA A 100 10.95 -14.82 0.60
CA ALA A 100 11.04 -16.19 1.10
C ALA A 100 9.76 -17.01 0.87
N SER A 101 8.71 -16.41 0.32
CA SER A 101 7.42 -17.08 0.13
C SER A 101 7.47 -18.15 -0.97
N TYR A 102 6.53 -19.09 -0.89
CA TYR A 102 6.36 -20.11 -1.93
C TYR A 102 6.08 -19.48 -3.30
N LEU A 103 5.22 -18.47 -3.36
CA LEU A 103 4.87 -17.78 -4.61
C LEU A 103 6.09 -17.17 -5.31
N PHE A 104 7.02 -16.60 -4.55
CA PHE A 104 8.22 -16.00 -5.11
C PHE A 104 9.27 -17.04 -5.54
N THR A 105 9.42 -18.09 -4.74
CA THR A 105 10.51 -19.08 -4.92
C THR A 105 10.19 -20.20 -5.90
N HIS A 106 8.91 -20.36 -6.27
CA HIS A 106 8.45 -21.42 -7.16
C HIS A 106 7.64 -20.83 -8.31
N ARG A 107 7.83 -21.38 -9.51
CA ARG A 107 7.04 -20.99 -10.69
C ARG A 107 5.64 -21.57 -10.56
N ALA A 108 4.63 -20.82 -11.01
CA ALA A 108 3.31 -21.38 -11.23
C ALA A 108 3.42 -22.59 -12.17
N VAL A 109 2.73 -23.68 -11.83
CA VAL A 109 2.62 -24.82 -12.76
C VAL A 109 1.76 -24.34 -13.92
N GLU A 110 2.33 -24.37 -15.13
CA GLU A 110 1.56 -24.14 -16.35
C GLU A 110 0.64 -25.36 -16.53
N GLU A 111 -0.69 -25.13 -16.54
CA GLU A 111 -1.67 -26.13 -16.99
C GLU A 111 -1.66 -26.27 -18.52
#